data_AF-A0A813BLI6-F1
#
_entry.id   AF-A0A813BLI6-F1
#
_cell.length_a   1.000
_cell.length_b   1.000
_cell.length_c   1.000
_cell.angle_alpha   90.00
_cell.angle_beta   90.00
_cell.angle_gamma   90.00
#
_symmetry.space_group_name_H-M   'P 1'
#
loop_
_entity.id
_entity.type
_entity.pdbx_description
1 polymer ?
#
loop_
_entity_poly.entity_id
_entity_poly.type
_entity_poly.pdbx_seq_one_letter_code
_entity_poly.pdbx_strand_id
1 'polypeptide(L)'
;MNMGFSKRSYLVPLGNTAQKSVADSNILASRTCLLLMMVLALNGVFVLEQPALSWFEWFPRFRDLCKKWKIWRVSWYMLHYGAPTPKRHFAYSNSPCIRRFSRGKLRGWKKKVLPGAPKSAHYYKDAKGKKCYVGTKFLKGTGSGTEFHT
;
A
#
# COMPACT_ATOMS: atom_id res chain seq x y z
N MET A 1 -1.10 -5.00 3.57
CA MET A 1 -1.43 -5.63 4.86
C MET A 1 -2.83 -5.18 5.27
N ASN A 2 -3.80 -6.10 5.42
CA ASN A 2 -5.21 -5.76 5.62
C ASN A 2 -5.63 -5.88 7.10
N MET A 3 -6.50 -4.97 7.56
CA MET A 3 -6.94 -4.83 8.97
C MET A 3 -7.77 -6.01 9.51
N GLY A 4 -8.64 -6.61 8.67
CA GLY A 4 -9.66 -7.54 9.17
C GLY A 4 -9.13 -8.82 9.80
N PHE A 5 -8.00 -9.36 9.30
CA PHE A 5 -7.44 -10.62 9.81
C PHE A 5 -6.18 -10.43 10.68
N SER A 6 -5.38 -9.40 10.41
CA SER A 6 -4.07 -9.25 11.05
C SER A 6 -4.10 -8.70 12.48
N LYS A 7 -5.24 -8.11 12.90
CA LYS A 7 -5.39 -7.38 14.17
C LYS A 7 -4.31 -6.30 14.39
N ARG A 8 -3.75 -5.75 13.30
CA ARG A 8 -2.77 -4.66 13.38
C ARG A 8 -3.47 -3.34 13.65
N SER A 9 -2.90 -2.56 14.55
CA SER A 9 -3.36 -1.21 14.88
C SER A 9 -2.18 -0.30 15.18
N TYR A 10 -2.44 0.98 15.42
CA TYR A 10 -1.43 1.92 15.89
C TYR A 10 -0.75 1.44 17.19
N LEU A 11 -1.53 0.90 18.13
CA LEU A 11 -1.04 0.40 19.42
C LEU A 11 -0.36 -0.97 19.29
N VAL A 12 -0.78 -1.77 18.29
CA VAL A 12 -0.27 -3.14 18.07
C VAL A 12 0.23 -3.24 16.62
N PRO A 13 1.36 -2.60 16.26
CA PRO A 13 1.83 -2.52 14.88
C PRO A 13 2.27 -3.88 14.32
N LEU A 14 2.67 -4.81 15.19
CA LEU A 14 3.04 -6.17 14.80
C LEU A 14 1.83 -7.09 14.59
N GLY A 15 0.66 -6.72 15.10
CA GLY A 15 -0.57 -7.49 15.03
C GLY A 15 -0.51 -8.83 15.78
N ASN A 16 -1.40 -9.74 15.42
CA ASN A 16 -1.40 -11.10 15.97
C ASN A 16 -0.33 -11.97 15.29
N THR A 17 0.83 -12.09 15.90
CA THR A 17 1.96 -12.86 15.36
C THR A 17 1.75 -14.38 15.37
N ALA A 18 0.76 -14.89 16.10
CA ALA A 18 0.39 -16.31 16.03
C ALA A 18 -0.14 -16.70 14.64
N GLN A 19 -0.65 -15.73 13.86
CA GLN A 19 -1.05 -15.97 12.48
C GLN A 19 0.19 -15.95 11.56
N LYS A 20 0.47 -17.06 10.88
CA LYS A 20 1.63 -17.21 9.99
C LYS A 20 1.78 -16.06 8.98
N SER A 21 0.70 -15.65 8.32
CA SER A 21 0.72 -14.56 7.34
C SER A 21 1.16 -13.21 7.94
N VAL A 22 0.85 -12.98 9.23
CA VAL A 22 1.26 -11.78 9.97
C VAL A 22 2.73 -11.87 10.35
N ALA A 23 3.19 -13.05 10.81
CA ALA A 23 4.60 -13.31 11.11
C ALA A 23 5.48 -13.14 9.86
N ASP A 24 5.12 -13.78 8.74
CA ASP A 24 5.82 -13.67 7.45
C ASP A 24 5.88 -12.21 6.99
N SER A 25 4.76 -11.49 7.11
CA SER A 25 4.70 -10.05 6.77
C SER A 25 5.59 -9.19 7.67
N ASN A 26 5.75 -9.53 8.95
CA ASN A 26 6.68 -8.85 9.87
C ASN A 26 8.14 -9.13 9.51
N ILE A 27 8.46 -10.37 9.12
CA ILE A 27 9.80 -10.73 8.63
C ILE A 27 10.12 -9.92 7.37
N LEU A 28 9.19 -9.86 6.41
CA LEU A 28 9.37 -9.08 5.19
C LEU A 28 9.61 -7.59 5.51
N ALA A 29 8.80 -7.00 6.38
CA ALA A 29 8.97 -5.61 6.80
C ALA A 29 10.34 -5.36 7.46
N SER A 30 10.82 -6.33 8.25
CA SER A 30 12.14 -6.27 8.90
C SER A 30 13.28 -6.32 7.89
N ARG A 31 13.20 -7.24 6.92
CA ARG A 31 14.15 -7.36 5.82
C ARG A 31 14.18 -6.09 4.97
N THR A 32 13.02 -5.52 4.67
CA THR A 32 12.95 -4.22 4.00
C THR A 32 13.71 -3.15 4.77
N CYS A 33 13.47 -3.01 6.09
CA CYS A 33 14.21 -2.03 6.90
C CYS A 33 15.73 -2.26 6.87
N LEU A 34 16.17 -3.52 6.90
CA LEU A 34 17.59 -3.87 6.79
C LEU A 34 18.17 -3.46 5.44
N LEU A 35 17.46 -3.73 4.34
CA LEU A 35 17.89 -3.31 3.00
C LEU A 35 17.98 -1.78 2.90
N LEU A 36 17.04 -1.04 3.49
CA LEU A 36 17.12 0.43 3.51
C LEU A 36 18.35 0.91 4.29
N MET A 37 18.67 0.29 5.43
CA MET A 37 19.88 0.60 6.20
C MET A 37 21.15 0.30 5.41
N MET A 38 21.19 -0.82 4.66
CA MET A 38 22.32 -1.15 3.80
C MET A 38 22.50 -0.12 2.69
N VAL A 39 21.42 0.29 2.02
CA VAL A 39 21.48 1.35 1.00
C VAL A 39 22.02 2.65 1.59
N LEU A 40 21.56 3.03 2.79
CA LEU A 40 22.07 4.21 3.49
C LEU A 40 23.55 4.09 3.85
N ALA A 41 23.99 2.93 4.37
CA ALA A 41 25.38 2.67 4.72
C ALA A 41 26.33 2.73 3.50
N LEU A 42 25.82 2.39 2.32
CA LEU A 42 26.54 2.49 1.04
C LEU A 42 26.40 3.86 0.38
N ASN A 43 25.90 4.89 1.10
CA ASN A 43 25.63 6.24 0.59
C ASN A 43 24.68 6.27 -0.64
N GLY A 44 23.82 5.27 -0.77
CA GLY A 44 22.83 5.17 -1.84
C GLY A 44 21.54 5.95 -1.57
N VAL A 45 20.70 6.03 -2.59
CA VAL A 45 19.35 6.59 -2.50
C VAL A 45 18.34 5.45 -2.61
N PHE A 46 17.42 5.35 -1.65
CA PHE A 46 16.34 4.38 -1.72
C PHE A 46 15.01 5.03 -2.10
N VAL A 47 14.13 4.24 -2.70
CA VAL A 47 12.70 4.56 -2.84
C VAL A 47 11.93 3.34 -2.36
N LEU A 48 11.16 3.52 -1.29
CA LEU A 48 10.24 2.50 -0.80
C LEU A 48 8.81 2.92 -1.11
N GLU A 49 8.16 2.23 -2.03
CA GLU A 49 6.75 2.43 -2.39
C GLU A 49 5.85 1.44 -1.65
N GLN A 50 4.67 1.89 -1.24
CA GLN A 50 3.61 1.03 -0.72
C GLN A 50 2.20 1.63 -0.92
N PRO A 51 1.16 0.78 -1.02
CA PRO A 51 -0.22 1.23 -0.95
C PRO A 51 -0.51 2.00 0.35
N ALA A 52 -1.36 3.03 0.28
CA ALA A 52 -1.64 3.89 1.43
C ALA A 52 -2.29 3.18 2.63
N LEU A 53 -2.88 1.99 2.41
CA LEU A 53 -3.51 1.17 3.45
C LEU A 53 -2.51 0.27 4.21
N SER A 54 -1.23 0.32 3.85
CA SER A 54 -0.21 -0.45 4.54
C SER A 54 0.14 0.18 5.90
N TRP A 55 0.38 -0.68 6.89
CA TRP A 55 0.76 -0.31 8.25
C TRP A 55 2.27 -0.16 8.46
N PHE A 56 3.08 -0.29 7.40
CA PHE A 56 4.53 -0.29 7.51
C PHE A 56 5.11 0.99 8.13
N GLU A 57 4.47 2.15 7.92
CA GLU A 57 4.87 3.44 8.52
C GLU A 57 4.94 3.34 10.06
N TRP A 58 4.09 2.51 10.65
CA TRP A 58 4.02 2.30 12.10
C TRP A 58 4.89 1.14 12.59
N PHE A 59 5.56 0.43 11.69
CA PHE A 59 6.42 -0.68 12.05
C PHE A 59 7.60 -0.20 12.89
N PRO A 60 7.90 -0.79 14.07
CA PRO A 60 8.87 -0.24 15.02
C PRO A 60 10.23 0.07 14.39
N ARG A 61 10.79 -0.88 13.63
CA ARG A 61 12.08 -0.73 12.95
C ARG A 61 12.10 0.39 11.91
N PHE A 62 11.00 0.59 11.19
CA PHE A 62 10.92 1.69 10.23
C PHE A 62 10.79 3.05 10.94
N ARG A 63 10.05 3.11 12.04
CA ARG A 63 9.99 4.32 12.88
C ARG A 63 11.36 4.68 13.45
N ASP A 64 12.13 3.70 13.91
CA ASP A 64 13.48 3.94 14.41
C ASP A 64 14.41 4.42 13.29
N LEU A 65 14.26 3.89 12.08
CA LEU A 65 14.96 4.40 10.90
C LEU A 65 14.62 5.87 10.62
N CYS A 66 13.33 6.22 10.62
CA CYS A 66 12.86 7.60 10.42
C CYS A 66 13.29 8.57 11.53
N LYS A 67 13.54 8.10 12.75
CA LYS A 67 14.11 8.92 13.83
C LYS A 67 15.60 9.20 13.61
N LYS A 68 16.33 8.22 13.07
CA LYS A 68 17.78 8.32 12.86
C LYS A 68 18.14 9.08 11.58
N TRP A 69 17.30 9.00 10.55
CA TRP A 69 17.58 9.56 9.24
C TRP A 69 16.45 10.44 8.74
N LYS A 70 16.81 11.51 8.01
CA LYS A 70 15.83 12.36 7.34
C LYS A 70 15.20 11.60 6.17
N ILE A 71 13.99 11.11 6.37
CA ILE A 71 13.21 10.38 5.35
C ILE A 71 12.04 11.27 4.90
N TRP A 72 11.98 11.52 3.60
CA TRP A 72 10.90 12.23 2.93
C TRP A 72 9.77 11.26 2.61
N ARG A 73 8.53 11.70 2.85
CA ARG A 73 7.31 10.97 2.49
C ARG A 73 6.53 11.73 1.42
N VAL A 74 6.06 11.02 0.42
CA VAL A 74 5.18 11.57 -0.62
C VAL A 74 3.94 10.70 -0.78
N SER A 75 2.85 11.30 -1.26
CA SER A 75 1.65 10.56 -1.64
C SER A 75 1.14 10.99 -3.01
N TRP A 76 0.60 10.04 -3.76
CA TRP A 76 -0.07 10.28 -5.03
C TRP A 76 -1.23 9.30 -5.24
N TYR A 77 -2.06 9.59 -6.23
CA TYR A 77 -3.07 8.66 -6.73
C TYR A 77 -2.52 7.96 -7.96
N MET A 78 -2.62 6.64 -8.03
CA MET A 78 -2.15 5.85 -9.19
C MET A 78 -2.83 6.25 -10.50
N LEU A 79 -4.04 6.82 -10.43
CA LEU A 79 -4.74 7.39 -11.58
C LEU A 79 -3.93 8.48 -12.30
N HIS A 80 -3.09 9.23 -11.58
CA HIS A 80 -2.17 10.22 -12.18
C HIS A 80 -1.12 9.58 -13.10
N TYR A 81 -0.95 8.26 -13.02
CA TYR A 81 -0.01 7.45 -13.78
C TYR A 81 -0.74 6.37 -14.62
N GLY A 82 -2.00 6.62 -14.99
CA GLY A 82 -2.75 5.77 -15.92
C GLY A 82 -3.48 4.57 -15.29
N ALA A 83 -3.44 4.39 -13.96
CA ALA A 83 -4.18 3.30 -13.35
C ALA A 83 -5.71 3.50 -13.44
N PRO A 84 -6.51 2.42 -13.57
CA PRO A 84 -7.96 2.51 -13.77
C PRO A 84 -8.73 3.03 -12.55
N THR A 85 -8.10 3.06 -11.37
CA THR A 85 -8.72 3.50 -10.12
C THR A 85 -7.80 4.47 -9.38
N PRO A 86 -8.36 5.44 -8.63
CA PRO A 86 -7.58 6.38 -7.82
C PRO A 86 -7.10 5.72 -6.52
N LYS A 87 -6.32 4.65 -6.62
CA LYS A 87 -5.68 4.04 -5.46
C LYS A 87 -4.58 4.96 -4.96
N ARG A 88 -4.63 5.32 -3.68
CA ARG A 88 -3.61 6.17 -3.05
C ARG A 88 -2.39 5.34 -2.68
N HIS A 89 -1.22 5.83 -3.03
CA HIS A 89 0.08 5.22 -2.74
C HIS A 89 0.95 6.20 -1.95
N PHE A 90 1.85 5.65 -1.16
CA PHE A 90 2.87 6.38 -0.42
C PHE A 90 4.24 5.90 -0.86
N ALA A 91 5.21 6.81 -0.88
CA ALA A 91 6.60 6.40 -0.93
C ALA A 91 7.49 7.20 0.00
N TYR A 92 8.59 6.57 0.36
CA TYR A 92 9.58 7.03 1.32
C TYR A 92 10.97 7.03 0.67
N SER A 93 11.77 8.07 0.91
CA SER A 93 13.15 8.16 0.40
C SER A 93 14.01 9.04 1.30
N ASN A 94 15.31 8.78 1.32
CA ASN A 94 16.30 9.72 1.88
C ASN A 94 16.59 10.93 0.97
N SER A 95 16.02 10.99 -0.24
CA SER A 95 16.18 12.10 -1.18
C SER A 95 14.90 12.93 -1.36
N PRO A 96 14.99 14.28 -1.37
CA PRO A 96 13.83 15.15 -1.59
C PRO A 96 13.24 15.03 -3.00
N CYS A 97 13.98 14.48 -3.97
CA CYS A 97 13.52 14.29 -5.35
C CYS A 97 12.24 13.44 -5.44
N ILE A 98 11.98 12.59 -4.44
CA ILE A 98 10.77 11.78 -4.35
C ILE A 98 9.47 12.63 -4.38
N ARG A 99 9.53 13.90 -4.00
CA ARG A 99 8.36 14.80 -4.05
C ARG A 99 7.79 14.96 -5.46
N ARG A 100 8.60 14.72 -6.50
CA ARG A 100 8.18 14.78 -7.91
C ARG A 100 7.13 13.72 -8.28
N PHE A 101 6.98 12.67 -7.48
CA PHE A 101 5.88 11.70 -7.67
C PHE A 101 4.50 12.28 -7.34
N SER A 102 4.41 13.37 -6.58
CA SER A 102 3.12 13.99 -6.27
C SER A 102 2.67 14.91 -7.40
N ARG A 103 1.68 14.47 -8.18
CA ARG A 103 0.97 15.32 -9.18
C ARG A 103 -0.20 16.12 -8.58
N GLY A 104 -0.23 16.27 -7.26
CA GLY A 104 -1.27 17.03 -6.55
C GLY A 104 -2.59 16.28 -6.35
N LYS A 105 -3.64 17.02 -5.97
CA LYS A 105 -4.98 16.48 -5.77
C LYS A 105 -5.60 16.05 -7.10
N LEU A 106 -6.38 14.97 -7.09
CA LEU A 106 -7.22 14.63 -8.24
C LEU A 106 -8.25 15.75 -8.45
N ARG A 107 -8.29 16.30 -9.67
CA ARG A 107 -9.29 17.30 -10.09
C ARG A 107 -10.22 16.65 -11.11
N GLY A 108 -11.51 16.98 -11.05
CA GLY A 108 -12.50 16.51 -12.04
C GLY A 108 -12.74 15.00 -12.06
N TRP A 109 -12.20 14.24 -11.10
CA TRP A 109 -12.48 12.81 -10.99
C TRP A 109 -13.91 12.61 -10.50
N LYS A 110 -14.81 12.36 -11.44
CA LYS A 110 -16.10 11.75 -11.16
C LYS A 110 -15.85 10.24 -11.09
N LYS A 111 -16.53 9.54 -10.19
CA LYS A 111 -16.59 8.07 -10.14
C LYS A 111 -17.37 7.56 -11.37
N LYS A 112 -16.93 7.95 -12.58
CA LYS A 112 -17.32 7.31 -13.81
C LYS A 112 -16.77 5.91 -13.66
N VAL A 113 -17.66 4.93 -13.53
CA VAL A 113 -17.32 3.56 -13.90
C VAL A 113 -16.82 3.73 -15.33
N LEU A 114 -15.50 3.72 -15.56
CA LEU A 114 -14.99 3.69 -16.93
C LEU A 114 -15.73 2.53 -17.59
N PRO A 115 -16.28 2.67 -18.80
CA PRO A 115 -16.83 1.52 -19.51
C PRO A 115 -15.77 0.41 -19.52
N GLY A 116 -16.04 -0.73 -18.85
CA GLY A 116 -15.06 -1.81 -18.66
C GLY A 116 -14.23 -1.77 -17.36
N ALA A 117 -14.42 -0.80 -16.46
CA ALA A 117 -13.77 -0.79 -15.16
C ALA A 117 -14.16 -2.05 -14.37
N PRO A 118 -13.19 -2.88 -13.98
CA PRO A 118 -13.50 -4.14 -13.35
C PRO A 118 -14.18 -3.93 -11.99
N LYS A 119 -15.41 -4.44 -11.85
CA LYS A 119 -16.11 -4.46 -10.55
C LYS A 119 -15.34 -5.39 -9.63
N SER A 120 -14.85 -4.90 -8.50
CA SER A 120 -14.06 -5.71 -7.56
C SER A 120 -14.93 -6.64 -6.70
N ALA A 121 -16.24 -6.37 -6.59
CA ALA A 121 -17.19 -7.23 -5.89
C ALA A 121 -18.55 -7.27 -6.60
N HIS A 122 -19.20 -8.43 -6.57
CA HIS A 122 -20.63 -8.57 -6.84
C HIS A 122 -21.38 -8.50 -5.51
N TYR A 123 -22.43 -7.70 -5.46
CA TYR A 123 -23.33 -7.64 -4.31
C TYR A 123 -24.57 -8.48 -4.61
N TYR A 124 -25.01 -9.26 -3.62
CA TYR A 124 -26.22 -10.06 -3.71
C TYR A 124 -27.00 -9.96 -2.39
N LYS A 125 -28.28 -10.32 -2.42
CA LYS A 125 -29.08 -10.51 -1.20
C LYS A 125 -29.11 -12.00 -0.89
N ASP A 126 -28.85 -12.38 0.35
CA ASP A 126 -29.05 -13.76 0.79
C ASP A 126 -30.56 -14.09 0.93
N ALA A 127 -30.87 -15.35 1.22
CA ALA A 127 -32.25 -15.80 1.44
C ALA A 127 -32.96 -15.09 2.61
N LYS A 128 -32.20 -14.43 3.50
CA LYS A 128 -32.70 -13.65 4.64
C LYS A 128 -32.79 -12.15 4.33
N GLY A 129 -32.60 -11.76 3.07
CA GLY A 129 -32.64 -10.37 2.60
C GLY A 129 -31.41 -9.53 2.97
N LYS A 130 -30.38 -10.12 3.60
CA LYS A 130 -29.16 -9.42 4.00
C LYS A 130 -28.29 -9.15 2.78
N LYS A 131 -27.76 -7.92 2.68
CA LYS A 131 -26.78 -7.56 1.66
C LYS A 131 -25.46 -8.28 1.94
N CYS A 132 -25.06 -9.13 1.00
CA CYS A 132 -23.80 -9.85 0.98
C CYS A 132 -22.97 -9.42 -0.24
N TYR A 133 -21.68 -9.78 -0.25
CA TYR A 133 -20.82 -9.53 -1.40
C TYR A 133 -19.85 -10.69 -1.63
N VAL A 134 -19.48 -10.90 -2.89
CA VAL A 134 -18.43 -11.83 -3.30
C VAL A 134 -17.41 -11.09 -4.15
N GLY A 135 -16.12 -11.31 -3.86
CA GLY A 135 -15.03 -10.72 -4.65
C GLY A 135 -15.02 -11.27 -6.06
N THR A 136 -14.74 -10.43 -7.06
CA THR A 136 -14.54 -10.89 -8.45
C THR A 136 -13.08 -11.28 -8.68
N LYS A 137 -12.78 -11.88 -9.83
CA LYS A 137 -11.38 -12.14 -10.27
C LYS A 137 -10.48 -10.89 -10.24
N PHE A 138 -11.08 -9.70 -10.36
CA PHE A 138 -10.37 -8.42 -10.34
C PHE A 138 -10.07 -7.89 -8.93
N LEU A 139 -10.61 -8.53 -7.88
CA LEU A 139 -10.27 -8.20 -6.49
C LEU A 139 -8.80 -8.50 -6.20
N LYS A 140 -8.23 -9.57 -6.78
CA LYS A 140 -6.80 -9.91 -6.62
C LYS A 140 -5.89 -9.03 -7.50
N GLY A 141 -6.30 -8.74 -8.75
CA GLY A 141 -5.52 -7.94 -9.70
C GLY A 141 -5.41 -6.44 -9.38
N THR A 142 -6.25 -5.89 -8.51
CA THR A 142 -6.14 -4.49 -8.03
C THR A 142 -5.08 -4.29 -6.93
N GLY A 143 -4.42 -5.39 -6.50
CA GLY A 143 -3.35 -5.41 -5.51
C GLY A 143 -1.93 -5.46 -6.09
N SER A 144 -1.77 -6.08 -7.25
CA SER A 144 -0.49 -6.30 -7.96
C SER A 144 -0.54 -5.52 -9.27
N GLY A 145 0.34 -4.53 -9.44
CA GLY A 145 0.51 -3.87 -10.73
C GLY A 145 0.82 -4.94 -11.78
N THR A 146 -0.10 -5.16 -12.71
CA THR A 146 0.12 -6.05 -13.84
C THR A 146 1.13 -5.38 -14.77
N GLU A 147 2.22 -6.09 -15.00
CA GLU A 147 3.25 -5.82 -15.98
C GLU A 147 2.63 -5.48 -17.33
N PHE A 148 3.03 -4.33 -17.90
CA PHE A 148 2.79 -4.04 -19.29
C PHE A 148 4.00 -4.54 -20.07
N HIS A 149 3.82 -5.66 -20.78
CA HIS A 149 4.69 -6.02 -21.88
C HIS A 149 4.44 -5.01 -23.02
N THR A 150 5.48 -4.27 -23.38
CA THR A 150 5.64 -3.70 -24.74
C THR A 150 6.04 -4.80 -25.70
#